data_AF-A0A1Y2J9Z6-F1
#
_entry.id   AF-A0A1Y2J9Z6-F1
#
_cell.length_a   1.000
_cell.length_b   1.000
_cell.length_c   1.000
_cell.angle_alpha   90.00
_cell.angle_beta   90.00
_cell.angle_gamma   90.00
#
_symmetry.space_group_name_H-M   'P 1'
#
loop_
_entity.id
_entity.type
_entity.pdbx_description
1 polymer ?
#
loop_
_entity_poly.entity_id
_entity_poly.type
_entity_poly.pdbx_seq_one_letter_code
_entity_poly.pdbx_strand_id
1 'polypeptide(L)'
;MTTLISQGPLLAVLDHDNSSALSLVTLFRKIHAAQKLPQPAVADGPTRASDLSQFSGTYAQFAAVMSADITRITAGLGIDWEKEILKTYDPKSAKTDAGKTLRLNGNVARVFNERWLGSSDGLFLLSGVVNRMDRRDFNSAHCGELRFIYRLGYEVRMNGKTYASRMPFTVNMVFSYADDGRNCQNVASLWRVAGIDTDDPAVVAQRLLQGPLDFSRLIFKQMEINAQVVRFPSDLENMENRKFAGQAIYWMRIFALRDGKFQPTRLENTPDVQAILKDPAKQKQLQDYLAGHIAEIDNGTFRIPESLEADIALSFSTAGSARMANRPFDLAIGSE
;
A
#
# COMPACT_ATOMS: atom_id res chain seq x y z
N MET A 1 -11.44 12.95 -15.50
CA MET A 1 -12.41 11.86 -15.22
C MET A 1 -11.67 10.77 -14.48
N THR A 2 -12.15 10.43 -13.29
CA THR A 2 -11.58 9.40 -12.41
C THR A 2 -12.60 8.29 -12.31
N THR A 3 -12.20 7.05 -12.56
CA THR A 3 -13.08 5.87 -12.53
C THR A 3 -12.58 4.90 -11.48
N LEU A 4 -13.48 4.43 -10.61
CA LEU A 4 -13.20 3.37 -9.65
C LEU A 4 -14.06 2.16 -10.01
N ILE A 5 -13.41 1.01 -10.21
CA ILE A 5 -14.07 -0.28 -10.33
C ILE A 5 -13.85 -1.02 -9.00
N SER A 6 -14.94 -1.31 -8.30
CA SER A 6 -14.94 -1.99 -6.99
C SER A 6 -16.02 -3.07 -6.88
N GLN A 7 -16.72 -3.37 -7.98
CA GLN A 7 -17.76 -4.39 -8.05
C GLN A 7 -17.15 -5.78 -7.83
N GLY A 8 -17.48 -6.40 -6.69
CA GLY A 8 -16.93 -7.69 -6.28
C GLY A 8 -16.97 -8.80 -7.35
N PRO A 9 -18.12 -9.05 -8.01
CA PRO A 9 -18.21 -10.05 -9.06
C PRO A 9 -17.25 -9.79 -10.24
N LEU A 10 -17.10 -8.54 -10.65
CA LEU A 10 -16.19 -8.15 -11.73
C LEU A 10 -14.72 -8.31 -11.32
N LEU A 11 -14.36 -7.87 -10.12
CA LEU A 11 -13.00 -8.05 -9.60
C LEU A 11 -12.63 -9.54 -9.48
N ALA A 12 -13.58 -10.39 -9.08
CA ALA A 12 -13.38 -11.84 -8.97
C ALA A 12 -13.13 -12.53 -10.32
N VAL A 13 -13.65 -11.98 -11.42
CA VAL A 13 -13.32 -12.47 -12.78
C VAL A 13 -11.92 -12.00 -13.20
N LEU A 14 -11.56 -10.76 -12.88
CA LEU A 14 -10.27 -10.17 -13.26
C LEU A 14 -9.08 -10.75 -12.48
N ASP A 15 -9.33 -11.25 -11.25
CA ASP A 15 -8.36 -11.83 -10.31
C ASP A 15 -8.90 -13.14 -9.70
N HIS A 16 -9.23 -14.11 -10.56
CA HIS A 16 -9.73 -15.42 -10.09
C HIS A 16 -8.60 -16.28 -9.51
N ASP A 17 -7.45 -16.29 -10.18
CA ASP A 17 -6.28 -17.12 -9.86
C ASP A 17 -4.98 -16.55 -10.47
N ASN A 18 -3.87 -17.25 -10.24
CA ASN A 18 -2.53 -16.93 -10.74
C ASN A 18 -2.39 -16.94 -12.28
N SER A 19 -3.41 -17.36 -13.02
CA SER A 19 -3.48 -17.24 -14.49
C SER A 19 -4.25 -16.00 -14.96
N SER A 20 -5.06 -15.41 -14.07
CA SER A 20 -5.90 -14.26 -14.37
C SER A 20 -5.08 -13.01 -14.72
N ALA A 21 -5.63 -12.20 -15.63
CA ALA A 21 -4.90 -11.07 -16.21
C ALA A 21 -4.47 -10.01 -15.19
N LEU A 22 -5.27 -9.83 -14.12
CA LEU A 22 -4.99 -8.87 -13.05
C LEU A 22 -4.67 -9.55 -11.71
N SER A 23 -4.27 -10.81 -11.69
CA SER A 23 -3.69 -11.35 -10.46
C SER A 23 -2.34 -10.72 -10.17
N LEU A 24 -2.01 -10.57 -8.89
CA LEU A 24 -0.78 -9.89 -8.50
C LEU A 24 0.44 -10.68 -9.02
N VAL A 25 0.40 -12.02 -9.04
CA VAL A 25 1.43 -12.85 -9.70
C VAL A 25 1.57 -12.51 -11.18
N THR A 26 0.47 -12.36 -11.92
CA THR A 26 0.51 -11.97 -13.33
C THR A 26 1.12 -10.60 -13.52
N LEU A 27 0.84 -9.63 -12.64
CA LEU A 27 1.46 -8.30 -12.70
C LEU A 27 2.98 -8.40 -12.48
N PHE A 28 3.44 -9.15 -11.48
CA PHE A 28 4.87 -9.37 -11.26
C PHE A 28 5.53 -10.07 -12.46
N ARG A 29 4.89 -11.08 -13.06
CA ARG A 29 5.38 -11.72 -14.30
C ARG A 29 5.53 -10.72 -15.44
N LYS A 30 4.53 -9.86 -15.68
CA LYS A 30 4.59 -8.82 -16.72
C LYS A 30 5.73 -7.83 -16.49
N ILE A 31 5.89 -7.37 -15.25
CA ILE A 31 7.00 -6.47 -14.85
C ILE A 31 8.35 -7.16 -15.08
N HIS A 32 8.47 -8.42 -14.67
CA HIS A 32 9.70 -9.20 -14.85
C HIS A 32 10.00 -9.46 -16.32
N ALA A 33 9.00 -9.80 -17.14
CA ALA A 33 9.14 -9.98 -18.57
C ALA A 33 9.64 -8.70 -19.26
N ALA A 34 9.05 -7.55 -18.93
CA ALA A 34 9.46 -6.25 -19.46
C ALA A 34 10.92 -5.89 -19.11
N GLN A 35 11.41 -6.35 -17.95
CA GLN A 35 12.79 -6.13 -17.48
C GLN A 35 13.74 -7.29 -17.75
N LYS A 36 13.30 -8.34 -18.47
CA LYS A 36 14.08 -9.57 -18.71
C LYS A 36 14.60 -10.23 -17.42
N LEU A 37 13.80 -10.16 -16.36
CA LEU A 37 14.09 -10.80 -15.06
C LEU A 37 13.55 -12.23 -15.01
N PRO A 38 14.08 -13.09 -14.12
CA PRO A 38 13.56 -14.43 -13.90
C PRO A 38 12.06 -14.41 -13.55
N GLN A 39 11.30 -15.32 -14.16
CA GLN A 39 9.87 -15.50 -13.91
C GLN A 39 9.66 -16.86 -13.25
N PRO A 40 9.50 -16.93 -11.92
CA PRO A 40 9.30 -18.19 -11.23
C PRO A 40 7.99 -18.86 -11.68
N ALA A 41 8.03 -20.19 -11.75
CA ALA A 41 6.82 -20.99 -11.95
C ALA A 41 5.99 -20.95 -10.67
N VAL A 42 4.73 -20.53 -10.80
CA VAL A 42 3.78 -20.46 -9.70
C VAL A 42 2.61 -21.33 -10.08
N ALA A 43 2.16 -22.18 -9.15
CA ALA A 43 1.03 -23.07 -9.35
C ALA A 43 -0.28 -22.30 -9.54
N ASP A 44 -1.24 -22.96 -10.19
CA ASP A 44 -2.60 -22.43 -10.32
C ASP A 44 -3.29 -22.36 -8.95
N GLY A 45 -4.12 -21.33 -8.78
CA GLY A 45 -4.78 -21.03 -7.51
C GLY A 45 -4.73 -19.53 -7.17
N PRO A 46 -5.31 -19.12 -6.02
CA PRO A 46 -5.30 -17.73 -5.61
C PRO A 46 -3.86 -17.25 -5.36
N THR A 47 -3.58 -15.96 -5.60
CA THR A 47 -2.25 -15.40 -5.33
C THR A 47 -1.92 -15.41 -3.85
N ARG A 48 -0.98 -16.28 -3.45
CA ARG A 48 -0.48 -16.38 -2.09
C ARG A 48 0.79 -15.57 -1.90
N ALA A 49 1.05 -15.14 -0.66
CA ALA A 49 2.28 -14.44 -0.33
C ALA A 49 3.52 -15.32 -0.57
N SER A 50 3.40 -16.63 -0.34
CA SER A 50 4.42 -17.64 -0.69
C SER A 50 4.71 -17.75 -2.19
N ASP A 51 3.76 -17.42 -3.05
CA ASP A 51 3.98 -17.41 -4.51
C ASP A 51 4.81 -16.19 -4.90
N LEU A 52 4.47 -15.04 -4.31
CA LEU A 52 5.14 -13.77 -4.55
C LEU A 52 6.57 -13.75 -3.99
N SER A 53 6.84 -14.46 -2.89
CA SER A 53 8.18 -14.54 -2.30
C SER A 53 9.23 -15.14 -3.23
N GLN A 54 8.81 -15.87 -4.27
CA GLN A 54 9.70 -16.43 -5.30
C GLN A 54 10.27 -15.34 -6.24
N PHE A 55 9.66 -14.15 -6.28
CA PHE A 55 10.16 -12.98 -7.02
C PHE A 55 11.22 -12.25 -6.19
N SER A 56 12.41 -12.85 -6.08
CA SER A 56 13.47 -12.45 -5.13
C SER A 56 13.93 -10.99 -5.24
N GLY A 57 14.09 -10.46 -6.45
CA GLY A 57 14.55 -9.09 -6.68
C GLY A 57 13.49 -8.02 -6.39
N THR A 58 12.21 -8.39 -6.33
CA THR A 58 11.10 -7.42 -6.27
C THR A 58 10.29 -7.60 -4.99
N TYR A 59 9.40 -8.58 -4.95
CA TYR A 59 8.54 -8.78 -3.78
C TYR A 59 9.36 -9.14 -2.51
N ALA A 60 10.34 -10.04 -2.60
CA ALA A 60 11.13 -10.40 -1.43
C ALA A 60 11.98 -9.22 -0.92
N GLN A 61 12.47 -8.35 -1.83
CA GLN A 61 13.17 -7.13 -1.46
C GLN A 61 12.24 -6.14 -0.72
N PHE A 62 11.00 -5.99 -1.18
CA PHE A 62 9.99 -5.21 -0.46
C PHE A 62 9.76 -5.77 0.96
N ALA A 63 9.56 -7.09 1.08
CA ALA A 63 9.29 -7.74 2.37
C ALA A 63 10.47 -7.56 3.35
N ALA A 64 11.71 -7.64 2.85
CA ALA A 64 12.91 -7.38 3.64
C ALA A 64 12.99 -5.93 4.13
N VAL A 65 12.70 -4.95 3.28
CA VAL A 65 12.67 -3.52 3.67
C VAL A 65 11.60 -3.28 4.73
N MET A 66 10.40 -3.84 4.55
CA MET A 66 9.32 -3.68 5.52
C MET A 66 9.68 -4.28 6.88
N SER A 67 10.31 -5.47 6.90
CA SER A 67 10.79 -6.09 8.13
C SER A 67 11.80 -5.19 8.85
N ALA A 68 12.79 -4.67 8.14
CA ALA A 68 13.78 -3.74 8.70
C ALA A 68 13.15 -2.45 9.24
N ASP A 69 12.17 -1.89 8.52
CA ASP A 69 11.44 -0.71 8.95
C ASP A 69 10.60 -0.97 10.21
N ILE A 70 9.90 -2.09 10.29
CA ILE A 70 9.16 -2.49 11.50
C ILE A 70 10.11 -2.61 12.69
N THR A 71 11.27 -3.25 12.52
CA THR A 71 12.29 -3.35 13.59
C THR A 71 12.74 -1.97 14.07
N ARG A 72 13.01 -1.05 13.13
CA ARG A 72 13.41 0.34 13.47
C ARG A 72 12.29 1.10 14.18
N ILE A 73 11.05 1.01 13.71
CA ILE A 73 9.88 1.67 14.31
C ILE A 73 9.66 1.16 15.74
N THR A 74 9.66 -0.16 15.92
CA THR A 74 9.41 -0.77 17.23
C THR A 74 10.51 -0.46 18.24
N ALA A 75 11.78 -0.44 17.80
CA ALA A 75 12.89 0.03 18.63
C ALA A 75 12.74 1.50 19.05
N GLY A 76 12.34 2.38 18.11
CA GLY A 76 12.12 3.80 18.39
C GLY A 76 10.95 4.09 19.33
N LEU A 77 9.94 3.21 19.37
CA LEU A 77 8.82 3.28 20.32
C LEU A 77 9.19 2.81 21.74
N GLY A 78 10.39 2.26 21.94
CA GLY A 78 10.80 1.71 23.24
C GLY A 78 9.98 0.48 23.66
N ILE A 79 9.39 -0.24 22.71
CA ILE A 79 8.60 -1.44 22.98
C ILE A 79 9.56 -2.59 23.31
N ASP A 80 9.76 -2.85 24.61
CA ASP A 80 10.45 -4.04 25.10
C ASP A 80 9.45 -5.21 25.17
N TRP A 81 9.47 -6.02 24.11
CA TRP A 81 8.55 -7.13 23.91
C TRP A 81 8.54 -8.16 25.03
N GLU A 82 9.66 -8.43 25.70
CA GLU A 82 9.71 -9.46 26.75
C GLU A 82 9.24 -8.90 28.09
N LYS A 83 9.58 -7.65 28.39
CA LYS A 83 9.33 -7.01 29.68
C LYS A 83 7.88 -6.56 29.89
N GLU A 84 7.21 -6.13 28.83
CA GLU A 84 5.86 -5.57 28.91
C GLU A 84 4.74 -6.65 28.94
N ILE A 85 5.02 -7.87 28.44
CA ILE A 85 4.08 -9.00 28.50
C ILE A 85 3.90 -9.52 29.93
N LEU A 86 4.97 -9.54 30.71
CA LEU A 86 5.03 -10.18 32.03
C LEU A 86 4.45 -9.32 33.17
N LYS A 87 4.16 -8.03 32.94
CA LYS A 87 3.65 -7.12 33.97
C LYS A 87 2.15 -7.25 34.24
N THR A 88 1.37 -7.82 33.33
CA THR A 88 -0.10 -7.83 33.42
C THR A 88 -0.76 -9.20 33.23
N TYR A 89 0.00 -10.29 33.07
CA TYR A 89 -0.57 -11.56 32.62
C TYR A 89 0.10 -12.81 33.20
N ASP A 90 -0.70 -13.74 33.74
CA ASP A 90 -0.25 -15.09 34.11
C ASP A 90 -0.49 -16.07 32.94
N PRO A 91 0.56 -16.54 32.24
CA PRO A 91 0.45 -17.46 31.11
C PRO A 91 -0.22 -18.81 31.45
N LYS A 92 -0.36 -19.17 32.74
CA LYS A 92 -1.06 -20.40 33.15
C LYS A 92 -2.58 -20.32 32.99
N SER A 93 -3.14 -19.12 32.80
CA SER A 93 -4.60 -18.89 32.70
C SER A 93 -5.14 -18.73 31.26
N ALA A 94 -4.31 -18.77 30.21
CA ALA A 94 -4.72 -18.82 28.79
C ALA A 94 -4.71 -20.25 28.21
N LYS A 95 -5.74 -21.03 28.54
CA LYS A 95 -6.00 -22.32 27.87
C LYS A 95 -7.26 -22.20 27.02
N THR A 96 -7.19 -22.71 25.79
CA THR A 96 -8.40 -23.01 25.01
C THR A 96 -8.94 -24.38 25.42
N ASP A 97 -10.21 -24.66 25.16
CA ASP A 97 -10.85 -25.96 25.46
C ASP A 97 -10.14 -27.16 24.80
N ALA A 98 -9.30 -26.92 23.79
CA ALA A 98 -8.47 -27.92 23.11
C ALA A 98 -7.08 -28.12 23.74
N GLY A 99 -6.80 -27.56 24.93
CA GLY A 99 -5.56 -27.78 25.68
C GLY A 99 -4.30 -27.12 25.08
N LYS A 100 -4.43 -26.39 23.96
CA LYS A 100 -3.32 -25.65 23.36
C LYS A 100 -3.15 -24.30 24.06
N THR A 101 -1.95 -24.06 24.59
CA THR A 101 -1.52 -22.77 25.11
C THR A 101 -1.58 -21.73 23.99
N LEU A 102 -2.32 -20.65 24.18
CA LEU A 102 -2.25 -19.52 23.26
C LEU A 102 -0.83 -18.96 23.31
N ARG A 103 -0.11 -18.94 22.18
CA ARG A 103 1.09 -18.09 22.03
C ARG A 103 0.61 -16.64 22.02
N LEU A 104 0.71 -15.96 23.17
CA LEU A 104 0.29 -14.57 23.32
C LEU A 104 1.51 -13.66 23.34
N ASN A 105 1.65 -12.87 22.28
CA ASN A 105 2.45 -11.65 22.31
C ASN A 105 1.62 -10.63 23.09
N GLY A 106 2.01 -10.36 24.33
CA GLY A 106 1.22 -9.62 25.31
C GLY A 106 0.86 -8.19 24.92
N ASN A 107 0.00 -7.63 25.75
CA ASN A 107 -1.05 -6.71 25.33
C ASN A 107 -0.64 -5.24 25.20
N VAL A 108 0.62 -4.86 25.04
CA VAL A 108 0.96 -3.42 24.96
C VAL A 108 0.83 -2.87 23.54
N ALA A 109 1.28 -3.63 22.54
CA ALA A 109 1.07 -3.31 21.13
C ALA A 109 1.18 -4.59 20.27
N ARG A 110 0.26 -4.79 19.33
CA ARG A 110 0.34 -5.87 18.33
C ARG A 110 1.00 -5.36 17.08
N VAL A 111 2.18 -5.88 16.79
CA VAL A 111 2.92 -5.56 15.58
C VAL A 111 2.60 -6.58 14.49
N PHE A 112 2.55 -6.08 13.25
CA PHE A 112 2.35 -6.91 12.08
C PHE A 112 3.47 -7.95 12.00
N ASN A 113 3.09 -9.23 11.95
CA ASN A 113 4.03 -10.32 11.80
C ASN A 113 4.42 -10.44 10.33
N GLU A 114 5.64 -10.05 10.00
CA GLU A 114 6.17 -10.01 8.64
C GLU A 114 6.19 -11.38 7.95
N ARG A 115 6.12 -12.48 8.70
CA ARG A 115 6.01 -13.85 8.14
C ARG A 115 4.75 -14.05 7.30
N TRP A 116 3.73 -13.22 7.48
CA TRP A 116 2.57 -13.19 6.59
C TRP A 116 2.94 -12.93 5.13
N LEU A 117 4.01 -12.17 4.88
CA LEU A 117 4.50 -11.88 3.53
C LEU A 117 5.19 -13.08 2.87
N GLY A 118 5.49 -14.15 3.59
CA GLY A 118 6.02 -15.40 3.01
C GLY A 118 5.10 -16.60 3.18
N SER A 119 3.92 -16.42 3.79
CA SER A 119 3.05 -17.52 4.20
C SER A 119 2.17 -18.02 3.05
N SER A 120 1.90 -19.32 3.03
CA SER A 120 0.86 -19.91 2.18
C SER A 120 -0.55 -19.51 2.62
N ASP A 121 -0.72 -19.10 3.88
CA ASP A 121 -2.04 -18.71 4.41
C ASP A 121 -2.43 -17.29 4.00
N GLY A 122 -1.44 -16.44 3.67
CA GLY A 122 -1.66 -15.07 3.23
C GLY A 122 -2.03 -15.03 1.74
N LEU A 123 -3.11 -14.33 1.40
CA LEU A 123 -3.56 -14.12 0.03
C LEU A 123 -3.69 -12.63 -0.30
N PHE A 124 -3.39 -12.26 -1.54
CA PHE A 124 -3.62 -10.91 -2.05
C PHE A 124 -4.80 -10.94 -3.02
N LEU A 125 -5.83 -10.15 -2.70
CA LEU A 125 -7.04 -10.04 -3.51
C LEU A 125 -7.12 -8.66 -4.14
N LEU A 126 -7.42 -8.59 -5.43
CA LEU A 126 -7.78 -7.36 -6.10
C LEU A 126 -9.03 -6.77 -5.43
N SER A 127 -8.87 -5.56 -4.94
CA SER A 127 -9.88 -4.81 -4.18
C SER A 127 -10.36 -3.56 -4.92
N GLY A 128 -9.65 -3.14 -5.97
CA GLY A 128 -10.12 -2.09 -6.85
C GLY A 128 -9.18 -1.82 -8.02
N VAL A 129 -9.75 -1.27 -9.09
CA VAL A 129 -9.03 -0.71 -10.24
C VAL A 129 -9.38 0.78 -10.31
N VAL A 130 -8.37 1.65 -10.34
CA VAL A 130 -8.57 3.09 -10.33
C VAL A 130 -7.89 3.75 -11.52
N ASN A 131 -8.68 4.45 -12.33
CA ASN A 131 -8.19 5.36 -13.35
C ASN A 131 -7.98 6.76 -12.77
N ARG A 132 -6.76 7.28 -12.87
CA ARG A 132 -6.35 8.59 -12.39
C ARG A 132 -5.78 9.42 -13.55
N MET A 133 -6.63 9.77 -14.52
CA MET A 133 -6.23 10.62 -15.65
C MET A 133 -5.81 12.03 -15.21
N ASP A 134 -6.30 12.50 -14.05
CA ASP A 134 -5.88 13.74 -13.40
C ASP A 134 -4.37 13.78 -13.09
N ARG A 135 -3.71 12.61 -13.03
CA ARG A 135 -2.27 12.54 -12.80
C ARG A 135 -1.43 13.03 -13.98
N ARG A 136 -2.05 13.26 -15.13
CA ARG A 136 -1.43 13.93 -16.27
C ARG A 136 -0.93 15.33 -15.91
N ASP A 137 -1.64 16.03 -15.03
CA ASP A 137 -1.29 17.41 -14.68
C ASP A 137 0.06 17.50 -13.92
N PHE A 138 0.50 16.38 -13.33
CA PHE A 138 1.80 16.25 -12.65
C PHE A 138 2.92 15.71 -13.56
N ASN A 139 2.56 15.12 -14.70
CA ASN A 139 3.50 14.59 -15.69
C ASN A 139 2.84 14.55 -17.08
N SER A 140 3.13 15.57 -17.89
CA SER A 140 2.57 15.74 -19.23
C SER A 140 3.06 14.71 -20.25
N ALA A 141 4.11 13.93 -19.95
CA ALA A 141 4.63 12.87 -20.82
C ALA A 141 3.78 11.59 -20.80
N HIS A 142 2.75 11.54 -19.96
CA HIS A 142 1.87 10.39 -19.78
C HIS A 142 0.40 10.79 -19.73
N CYS A 143 -0.47 9.85 -20.09
CA CYS A 143 -1.92 10.02 -20.03
C CYS A 143 -2.53 9.58 -18.70
N GLY A 144 -1.92 10.05 -17.61
CA GLY A 144 -2.31 9.74 -16.24
C GLY A 144 -1.87 8.36 -15.77
N GLU A 145 -2.50 7.90 -14.69
CA GLU A 145 -2.13 6.66 -13.99
C GLU A 145 -3.29 5.67 -13.94
N LEU A 146 -2.95 4.38 -13.97
CA LEU A 146 -3.82 3.26 -13.64
C LEU A 146 -3.28 2.56 -12.39
N ARG A 147 -4.17 2.26 -11.45
CA ARG A 147 -3.81 1.70 -10.15
C ARG A 147 -4.60 0.42 -9.90
N PHE A 148 -3.89 -0.67 -9.62
CA PHE A 148 -4.48 -1.93 -9.16
C PHE A 148 -4.21 -2.10 -7.67
N ILE A 149 -5.27 -2.09 -6.87
CA ILE A 149 -5.18 -2.13 -5.42
C ILE A 149 -5.47 -3.55 -4.94
N TYR A 150 -4.47 -4.20 -4.36
CA TYR A 150 -4.59 -5.50 -3.73
C TYR A 150 -4.64 -5.35 -2.22
N ARG A 151 -5.42 -6.19 -1.56
CA ARG A 151 -5.52 -6.24 -0.11
C ARG A 151 -5.07 -7.60 0.40
N LEU A 152 -4.17 -7.60 1.37
CA LEU A 152 -3.76 -8.82 2.06
C LEU A 152 -4.94 -9.35 2.88
N GLY A 153 -5.19 -10.63 2.81
CA GLY A 153 -6.09 -11.39 3.66
C GLY A 153 -5.48 -12.73 4.03
N TYR A 154 -6.22 -13.53 4.79
CA TYR A 154 -5.88 -14.92 5.02
C TYR A 154 -7.09 -15.81 4.81
N GLU A 155 -6.84 -17.07 4.43
CA GLU A 155 -7.82 -18.13 4.36
C GLU A 155 -7.17 -19.41 4.90
N VAL A 156 -7.67 -19.91 6.02
CA VAL A 156 -7.14 -21.10 6.70
C VAL A 156 -8.28 -22.07 6.96
N ARG A 157 -8.06 -23.35 6.64
CA ARG A 157 -8.99 -24.42 7.00
C ARG A 157 -8.57 -25.07 8.32
N MET A 158 -9.43 -25.00 9.33
CA MET A 158 -9.22 -25.63 10.63
C MET A 158 -10.50 -26.35 11.09
N ASN A 159 -10.38 -27.60 11.53
CA ASN A 159 -11.50 -28.40 12.03
C ASN A 159 -12.71 -28.45 11.07
N GLY A 160 -12.45 -28.59 9.76
CA GLY A 160 -13.50 -28.61 8.73
C GLY A 160 -14.18 -27.27 8.45
N LYS A 161 -13.72 -26.16 9.05
CA LYS A 161 -14.23 -24.80 8.82
C LYS A 161 -13.17 -23.92 8.16
N THR A 162 -13.60 -23.06 7.25
CA THR A 162 -12.75 -22.03 6.63
C THR A 162 -12.83 -20.75 7.45
N TYR A 163 -11.68 -20.27 7.91
CA TYR A 163 -11.52 -18.98 8.57
C TYR A 163 -10.85 -18.03 7.59
N ALA A 164 -11.52 -16.91 7.29
CA ALA A 164 -10.98 -15.90 6.41
C ALA A 164 -11.18 -14.50 6.97
N SER A 165 -10.20 -13.62 6.74
CA SER A 165 -10.32 -12.20 7.10
C SER A 165 -9.42 -11.34 6.23
N ARG A 166 -9.75 -10.05 6.15
CA ARG A 166 -8.98 -9.04 5.41
C ARG A 166 -8.12 -8.26 6.37
N MET A 167 -6.83 -8.14 6.05
CA MET A 167 -5.89 -7.34 6.83
C MET A 167 -5.92 -5.87 6.39
N PRO A 168 -5.60 -4.92 7.29
CA PRO A 168 -5.37 -3.51 6.96
C PRO A 168 -4.00 -3.32 6.29
N PHE A 169 -3.82 -3.94 5.13
CA PHE A 169 -2.61 -3.89 4.34
C PHE A 169 -3.00 -3.87 2.86
N THR A 170 -2.57 -2.85 2.14
CA THR A 170 -2.79 -2.73 0.70
C THR A 170 -1.49 -2.56 -0.08
N VAL A 171 -1.45 -3.19 -1.25
CA VAL A 171 -0.44 -3.01 -2.29
C VAL A 171 -1.12 -2.31 -3.46
N ASN A 172 -0.60 -1.18 -3.88
CA ASN A 172 -1.04 -0.50 -5.10
C ASN A 172 0.03 -0.67 -6.18
N MET A 173 -0.32 -1.34 -7.28
CA MET A 173 0.53 -1.45 -8.46
C MET A 173 0.16 -0.32 -9.42
N VAL A 174 1.08 0.62 -9.59
CA VAL A 174 0.86 1.84 -10.38
C VAL A 174 1.48 1.70 -11.75
N PHE A 175 0.67 1.95 -12.76
CA PHE A 175 1.05 2.02 -14.16
C PHE A 175 0.72 3.42 -14.70
N SER A 176 1.42 3.83 -15.73
CA SER A 176 1.12 5.03 -16.50
C SER A 176 0.75 4.65 -17.93
N TYR A 177 -0.16 5.42 -18.52
CA TYR A 177 -0.41 5.34 -19.95
C TYR A 177 0.66 6.16 -20.68
N ALA A 178 1.23 5.61 -21.74
CA ALA A 178 2.04 6.41 -22.66
C ALA A 178 1.22 7.60 -23.20
N ASP A 179 1.90 8.69 -23.54
CA ASP A 179 1.25 9.78 -24.28
C ASP A 179 0.67 9.23 -25.59
N ASP A 180 -0.56 9.62 -25.89
CA ASP A 180 -1.27 9.21 -27.11
C ASP A 180 -1.11 10.23 -28.24
N GLY A 181 -0.37 11.33 -28.02
CA GLY A 181 -0.14 12.41 -28.97
C GLY A 181 -1.41 13.19 -29.33
N ARG A 182 -2.52 12.93 -28.63
CA ARG A 182 -3.84 13.52 -28.85
C ARG A 182 -4.43 14.08 -27.56
N ASN A 183 -3.58 14.63 -26.71
CA ASN A 183 -3.99 15.25 -25.46
C ASN A 183 -4.80 14.26 -24.57
N CYS A 184 -4.43 12.97 -24.61
CA CYS A 184 -5.03 11.87 -23.85
C CYS A 184 -6.49 11.54 -24.21
N GLN A 185 -6.98 12.03 -25.35
CA GLN A 185 -8.34 11.78 -25.83
C GLN A 185 -8.58 10.30 -26.14
N ASN A 186 -7.59 9.59 -26.71
CA ASN A 186 -7.74 8.18 -27.02
C ASN A 186 -7.81 7.37 -25.72
N VAL A 187 -6.90 7.63 -24.77
CA VAL A 187 -6.92 6.96 -23.45
C VAL A 187 -8.23 7.24 -22.72
N ALA A 188 -8.69 8.50 -22.70
CA ALA A 188 -9.95 8.86 -22.07
C ALA A 188 -11.15 8.15 -22.70
N SER A 189 -11.14 7.93 -24.01
CA SER A 189 -12.23 7.23 -24.71
C SER A 189 -12.32 5.74 -24.32
N LEU A 190 -11.19 5.08 -24.03
CA LEU A 190 -11.17 3.68 -23.58
C LEU A 190 -11.93 3.48 -22.27
N TRP A 191 -11.97 4.51 -21.41
CA TRP A 191 -12.65 4.46 -20.12
C TRP A 191 -14.17 4.69 -20.20
N ARG A 192 -14.73 4.93 -21.39
CA ARG A 192 -16.18 4.97 -21.64
C ARG A 192 -16.75 3.56 -21.81
N VAL A 193 -16.57 2.73 -20.80
CA VAL A 193 -17.02 1.33 -20.81
C VAL A 193 -18.50 1.28 -20.41
N ALA A 194 -19.36 0.86 -21.34
CA ALA A 194 -20.78 0.69 -21.08
C ALA A 194 -21.07 -0.57 -20.26
N GLY A 195 -22.12 -0.49 -19.43
CA GLY A 195 -22.69 -1.65 -18.74
C GLY A 195 -21.88 -2.19 -17.57
N ILE A 196 -20.91 -1.43 -17.02
CA ILE A 196 -20.09 -1.89 -15.86
C ILE A 196 -20.94 -2.41 -14.70
N ASP A 197 -22.09 -1.78 -14.44
CA ASP A 197 -22.96 -2.11 -13.31
C ASP A 197 -24.15 -3.03 -13.69
N THR A 198 -24.39 -3.29 -14.98
CA THR A 198 -25.61 -3.97 -15.46
C THR A 198 -25.35 -5.24 -16.26
N ASP A 199 -24.24 -5.29 -16.99
CA ASP A 199 -23.93 -6.41 -17.89
C ASP A 199 -23.27 -7.56 -17.12
N ASP A 200 -23.16 -8.71 -17.78
CA ASP A 200 -22.43 -9.87 -17.24
C ASP A 200 -20.97 -9.51 -16.91
N PRO A 201 -20.46 -9.82 -15.69
CA PRO A 201 -19.11 -9.48 -15.28
C PRO A 201 -18.00 -10.01 -16.19
N ALA A 202 -18.17 -11.17 -16.82
CA ALA A 202 -17.18 -11.72 -17.73
C ALA A 202 -17.13 -10.95 -19.05
N VAL A 203 -18.28 -10.50 -19.55
CA VAL A 203 -18.35 -9.63 -20.74
C VAL A 203 -17.70 -8.27 -20.45
N VAL A 204 -17.99 -7.67 -19.30
CA VAL A 204 -17.38 -6.40 -18.88
C VAL A 204 -15.86 -6.56 -18.69
N ALA A 205 -15.41 -7.65 -18.06
CA ALA A 205 -13.99 -7.94 -17.89
C ALA A 205 -13.24 -8.04 -19.24
N GLN A 206 -13.81 -8.71 -20.23
CA GLN A 206 -13.21 -8.78 -21.57
C GLN A 206 -13.11 -7.40 -22.23
N ARG A 207 -14.15 -6.57 -22.16
CA ARG A 207 -14.12 -5.20 -22.69
C ARG A 207 -13.03 -4.36 -22.01
N LEU A 208 -12.89 -4.49 -20.68
CA LEU A 208 -11.86 -3.81 -19.92
C LEU A 208 -10.45 -4.23 -20.35
N LEU A 209 -10.21 -5.54 -20.47
CA LEU A 209 -8.90 -6.12 -20.86
C LEU A 209 -8.51 -5.81 -22.30
N GLN A 210 -9.47 -5.68 -23.22
CA GLN A 210 -9.23 -5.28 -24.62
C GLN A 210 -9.13 -3.75 -24.78
N GLY A 211 -9.59 -2.99 -23.80
CA GLY A 211 -9.62 -1.53 -23.83
C GLY A 211 -8.67 -0.90 -22.81
N PRO A 212 -9.17 -0.27 -21.74
CA PRO A 212 -8.35 0.53 -20.84
C PRO A 212 -7.32 -0.28 -20.04
N LEU A 213 -7.51 -1.59 -19.86
CA LEU A 213 -6.61 -2.46 -19.10
C LEU A 213 -5.65 -3.27 -20.00
N ASP A 214 -5.56 -2.92 -21.29
CA ASP A 214 -4.60 -3.51 -22.22
C ASP A 214 -3.16 -3.14 -21.81
N PHE A 215 -2.42 -4.13 -21.31
CA PHE A 215 -1.06 -3.96 -20.82
C PHE A 215 -0.04 -3.53 -21.88
N SER A 216 -0.34 -3.69 -23.17
CA SER A 216 0.55 -3.17 -24.23
C SER A 216 0.66 -1.64 -24.21
N ARG A 217 -0.27 -0.96 -23.52
CA ARG A 217 -0.36 0.50 -23.39
C ARG A 217 0.13 1.01 -22.04
N LEU A 218 0.42 0.10 -21.12
CA LEU A 218 0.73 0.40 -19.73
C LEU A 218 2.23 0.26 -19.47
N ILE A 219 2.78 1.27 -18.82
CA ILE A 219 4.18 1.28 -18.37
C ILE A 219 4.15 1.19 -16.85
N PHE A 220 4.80 0.18 -16.28
CA PHE A 220 4.91 0.07 -14.83
C PHE A 220 5.69 1.27 -14.28
N LYS A 221 5.10 1.95 -13.28
CA LYS A 221 5.69 3.13 -12.63
C LYS A 221 6.32 2.74 -11.30
N GLN A 222 5.50 2.24 -10.37
CA GLN A 222 5.93 1.94 -9.00
C GLN A 222 4.94 1.05 -8.27
N MET A 223 5.37 0.50 -7.14
CA MET A 223 4.52 -0.17 -6.17
C MET A 223 4.42 0.69 -4.91
N GLU A 224 3.21 0.95 -4.42
CA GLU A 224 2.96 1.74 -3.21
C GLU A 224 2.33 0.84 -2.14
N ILE A 225 2.80 0.94 -0.90
CA ILE A 225 2.27 0.16 0.21
C ILE A 225 1.64 1.07 1.25
N ASN A 226 0.50 0.65 1.79
CA ASN A 226 -0.08 1.22 2.99
C ASN A 226 -0.47 0.07 3.93
N ALA A 227 0.21 -0.04 5.07
CA ALA A 227 0.05 -1.16 5.99
C ALA A 227 -0.06 -0.71 7.44
N GLN A 228 -1.07 -1.18 8.15
CA GLN A 228 -1.12 -1.05 9.61
C GLN A 228 -0.08 -2.00 10.23
N VAL A 229 1.03 -1.43 10.69
CA VAL A 229 2.17 -2.19 11.22
C VAL A 229 2.15 -2.33 12.73
N VAL A 230 1.45 -1.45 13.44
CA VAL A 230 1.27 -1.54 14.90
C VAL A 230 -0.20 -1.26 15.24
N ARG A 231 -0.77 -2.01 16.18
CA ARG A 231 -2.08 -1.76 16.76
C ARG A 231 -2.02 -1.84 18.27
N PHE A 232 -2.49 -0.81 18.93
CA PHE A 232 -2.65 -0.75 20.37
C PHE A 232 -4.08 -1.13 20.76
N PRO A 233 -4.29 -1.92 21.83
CA PRO A 233 -5.61 -2.10 22.42
C PRO A 233 -6.23 -0.78 22.83
N SER A 234 -7.57 -0.71 22.83
CA SER A 234 -8.32 0.48 23.29
C SER A 234 -8.00 0.87 24.73
N ASP A 235 -7.71 -0.12 25.57
CA ASP A 235 -7.63 0.05 27.03
C ASP A 235 -6.32 0.71 27.49
N LEU A 236 -5.38 0.94 26.57
CA LEU A 236 -4.10 1.61 26.85
C LEU A 236 -4.10 3.10 26.50
N GLU A 237 -5.13 3.60 25.81
CA GLU A 237 -5.27 5.04 25.63
C GLU A 237 -5.81 5.64 26.94
N ASN A 238 -4.91 6.14 27.80
CA ASN A 238 -5.25 7.08 28.88
C ASN A 238 -5.60 8.48 28.30
N MET A 239 -6.36 8.53 27.21
CA MET A 239 -6.99 9.78 26.80
C MET A 239 -8.25 9.94 27.63
N GLU A 240 -8.16 10.81 28.65
CA GLU A 240 -9.27 11.18 29.51
C GLU A 240 -10.55 11.34 28.66
N ASN A 241 -11.57 10.53 29.00
CA ASN A 241 -12.90 10.51 28.38
C ASN A 241 -13.09 9.78 27.03
N ARG A 242 -12.13 9.00 26.51
CA ARG A 242 -12.36 8.14 25.32
C ARG A 242 -12.30 6.65 25.64
N LYS A 243 -13.47 6.00 25.67
CA LYS A 243 -13.63 4.55 25.94
C LYS A 243 -13.69 3.67 24.69
N PHE A 244 -13.41 4.22 23.50
CA PHE A 244 -13.54 3.47 22.25
C PHE A 244 -12.54 3.92 21.19
N ALA A 245 -11.98 2.91 20.49
CA ALA A 245 -11.02 2.95 19.39
C ALA A 245 -9.53 2.91 19.81
N GLY A 246 -8.89 1.76 19.56
CA GLY A 246 -7.46 1.58 19.78
C GLY A 246 -6.60 2.25 18.71
N GLN A 247 -5.47 2.81 19.15
CA GLN A 247 -4.47 3.46 18.31
C GLN A 247 -3.86 2.46 17.30
N ALA A 248 -3.42 2.95 16.14
CA ALA A 248 -2.64 2.16 15.21
C ALA A 248 -1.64 3.03 14.44
N ILE A 249 -0.56 2.41 13.98
CA ILE A 249 0.47 3.04 13.15
C ILE A 249 0.38 2.40 11.76
N TYR A 250 0.22 3.27 10.77
CA TYR A 250 0.26 2.93 9.36
C TYR A 250 1.64 3.30 8.80
N TRP A 251 2.24 2.35 8.10
CA TRP A 251 3.49 2.47 7.38
C TRP A 251 3.19 2.64 5.90
N MET A 252 3.72 3.72 5.31
CA MET A 252 3.60 4.01 3.90
C MET A 252 5.00 4.10 3.27
N ARG A 253 5.18 3.38 2.17
CA ARG A 253 6.45 3.29 1.43
C ARG A 253 6.17 3.08 -0.05
N ILE A 254 6.99 3.66 -0.90
CA ILE A 254 6.92 3.49 -2.36
C ILE A 254 8.18 2.79 -2.83
N PHE A 255 8.03 1.86 -3.77
CA PHE A 255 9.11 1.11 -4.39
C PHE A 255 9.10 1.36 -5.89
N ALA A 256 10.22 1.87 -6.41
CA ALA A 256 10.48 1.94 -7.84
C ALA A 256 11.33 0.74 -8.27
N LEU A 257 11.18 0.33 -9.52
CA LEU A 257 12.03 -0.71 -10.10
C LEU A 257 13.31 -0.07 -10.64
N ARG A 258 14.45 -0.37 -10.01
CA ARG A 258 15.78 0.12 -10.39
C ARG A 258 16.75 -1.05 -10.41
N ASP A 259 17.47 -1.21 -11.51
CA ASP A 259 18.42 -2.30 -11.73
C ASP A 259 17.82 -3.69 -11.47
N GLY A 260 16.58 -3.89 -11.92
CA GLY A 260 15.85 -5.14 -11.74
C GLY A 260 15.39 -5.42 -10.31
N LYS A 261 15.50 -4.46 -9.39
CA LYS A 261 15.11 -4.59 -7.99
C LYS A 261 14.09 -3.55 -7.56
N PHE A 262 13.18 -3.94 -6.68
CA PHE A 262 12.31 -2.96 -6.00
C PHE A 262 13.11 -2.24 -4.92
N GLN A 263 13.38 -0.96 -5.17
CA GLN A 263 14.12 -0.11 -4.25
C GLN A 263 13.19 0.99 -3.72
N PRO A 264 13.27 1.33 -2.43
CA PRO A 264 12.51 2.45 -1.91
C PRO A 264 12.78 3.74 -2.66
N THR A 265 11.73 4.53 -2.86
CA THR A 265 11.79 5.87 -3.45
C THR A 265 11.00 6.85 -2.60
N ARG A 266 11.15 8.15 -2.89
CA ARG A 266 10.45 9.22 -2.19
C ARG A 266 8.94 9.13 -2.32
N LEU A 267 8.24 9.53 -1.27
CA LEU A 267 6.79 9.72 -1.28
C LEU A 267 6.49 11.11 -1.84
N GLU A 268 5.93 11.13 -3.05
CA GLU A 268 5.55 12.37 -3.72
C GLU A 268 4.73 13.27 -2.77
N ASN A 269 5.13 14.54 -2.65
CA ASN A 269 4.44 15.53 -1.84
C ASN A 269 4.29 15.19 -0.34
N THR A 270 5.16 14.33 0.18
CA THR A 270 5.25 14.04 1.61
C THR A 270 6.54 14.62 2.16
N PRO A 271 6.52 15.75 2.90
CA PRO A 271 7.75 16.38 3.36
C PRO A 271 8.43 15.55 4.47
N ASP A 272 9.75 15.48 4.42
CA ASP A 272 10.59 14.90 5.49
C ASP A 272 10.68 15.89 6.66
N VAL A 273 9.63 15.92 7.47
CA VAL A 273 9.49 16.84 8.61
C VAL A 273 10.72 16.79 9.52
N GLN A 274 11.26 15.61 9.78
CA GLN A 274 12.41 15.47 10.68
C GLN A 274 13.68 16.05 10.07
N ALA A 275 13.95 15.82 8.78
CA ALA A 275 15.10 16.42 8.13
C ALA A 275 14.95 17.93 7.95
N ILE A 276 13.74 18.41 7.65
CA ILE A 276 13.44 19.83 7.51
C ILE A 276 13.60 20.56 8.84
N LEU A 277 13.01 20.05 9.93
CA LEU A 277 13.11 20.71 11.24
C LEU A 277 14.54 20.79 11.80
N LYS A 278 15.43 19.88 11.40
CA LYS A 278 16.83 19.85 11.87
C LYS A 278 17.78 20.71 11.05
N ASP A 279 17.35 21.18 9.87
CA ASP A 279 18.21 21.87 8.92
C ASP A 279 17.59 23.20 8.49
N PRO A 280 18.06 24.34 9.02
CA PRO A 280 17.55 25.66 8.67
C PRO A 280 17.62 25.96 7.17
N ALA A 281 18.57 25.38 6.43
CA ALA A 281 18.65 25.57 4.99
C ALA A 281 17.49 24.86 4.28
N LYS A 282 17.07 23.68 4.75
CA LYS A 282 15.88 22.99 4.22
C LYS A 282 14.58 23.67 4.60
N GLN A 283 14.48 24.24 5.81
CA GLN A 283 13.32 25.06 6.20
C GLN A 283 13.16 26.25 5.26
N LYS A 284 14.26 27.00 5.07
CA LYS A 284 14.27 28.13 4.14
C LYS A 284 13.97 27.69 2.71
N GLN A 285 14.54 26.58 2.24
CA GLN A 285 14.25 26.02 0.92
C GLN A 285 12.75 25.71 0.76
N LEU A 286 12.12 25.08 1.76
CA LEU A 286 10.69 24.79 1.71
C LEU A 286 9.85 26.07 1.65
N GLN A 287 10.15 27.06 2.50
CA GLN A 287 9.43 28.33 2.55
C GLN A 287 9.57 29.11 1.24
N ASP A 288 10.79 29.29 0.74
CA ASP A 288 11.06 29.98 -0.53
C ASP A 288 10.36 29.26 -1.69
N TYR A 289 10.38 27.92 -1.69
CA TYR A 289 9.72 27.13 -2.73
C TYR A 289 8.20 27.28 -2.68
N LEU A 290 7.57 27.22 -1.50
CA LEU A 290 6.13 27.43 -1.36
C LEU A 290 5.70 28.83 -1.82
N ALA A 291 6.43 29.87 -1.39
CA ALA A 291 6.16 31.24 -1.79
C ALA A 291 6.31 31.46 -3.31
N GLY A 292 7.24 30.75 -3.96
CA GLY A 292 7.46 30.81 -5.40
C GLY A 292 6.45 30.03 -6.25
N HIS A 293 5.65 29.13 -5.66
CA HIS A 293 4.78 28.19 -6.40
C HIS A 293 3.31 28.23 -5.95
N ILE A 294 2.83 29.41 -5.52
CA ILE A 294 1.43 29.60 -5.11
C ILE A 294 0.46 29.24 -6.24
N ALA A 295 0.80 29.55 -7.49
CA ALA A 295 -0.04 29.23 -8.64
C ALA A 295 -0.23 27.71 -8.82
N GLU A 296 0.82 26.91 -8.64
CA GLU A 296 0.73 25.46 -8.72
C GLU A 296 -0.06 24.88 -7.55
N ILE A 297 0.00 25.50 -6.36
CA ILE A 297 -0.81 25.13 -5.21
C ILE A 297 -2.29 25.37 -5.52
N ASP A 298 -2.64 26.56 -6.01
CA ASP A 298 -4.02 26.93 -6.36
C ASP A 298 -4.58 26.05 -7.49
N ASN A 299 -3.74 25.68 -8.45
CA ASN A 299 -4.10 24.78 -9.55
C ASN A 299 -4.05 23.29 -9.16
N GLY A 300 -3.65 22.94 -7.93
CA GLY A 300 -3.56 21.56 -7.46
C GLY A 300 -2.51 20.71 -8.18
N THR A 301 -1.49 21.34 -8.77
CA THR A 301 -0.39 20.70 -9.51
C THR A 301 0.96 20.79 -8.80
N PHE A 302 0.97 21.39 -7.60
CA PHE A 302 2.16 21.59 -6.79
C PHE A 302 2.92 20.29 -6.49
N ARG A 303 4.24 20.35 -6.64
CA ARG A 303 5.17 19.28 -6.26
C ARG A 303 6.34 19.84 -5.47
N ILE A 304 6.55 19.34 -4.25
CA ILE A 304 7.75 19.73 -3.49
C ILE A 304 9.02 19.14 -4.12
N PRO A 305 10.19 19.77 -3.92
CA PRO A 305 11.47 19.22 -4.37
C PRO A 305 11.75 17.85 -3.74
N GLU A 306 12.28 16.92 -4.53
CA GLU A 306 12.64 15.56 -4.07
C GLU A 306 13.61 15.58 -2.86
N SER A 307 14.46 16.61 -2.76
CA SER A 307 15.39 16.79 -1.63
C SER A 307 14.70 17.04 -0.28
N LEU A 308 13.42 17.43 -0.31
CA LEU A 308 12.58 17.70 0.85
C LEU A 308 11.57 16.58 1.12
N GLU A 309 11.49 15.57 0.24
CA GLU A 309 10.54 14.46 0.38
C GLU A 309 11.02 13.40 1.36
N ALA A 310 10.09 12.86 2.15
CA ALA A 310 10.31 11.68 2.96
C ALA A 310 10.38 10.43 2.07
N ASP A 311 11.16 9.45 2.48
CA ASP A 311 11.18 8.14 1.83
C ASP A 311 10.25 7.13 2.55
N ILE A 312 9.84 7.41 3.80
CA ILE A 312 8.86 6.68 4.62
C ILE A 312 7.89 7.67 5.24
N ALA A 313 6.61 7.30 5.33
CA ALA A 313 5.65 8.05 6.12
C ALA A 313 4.95 7.15 7.14
N LEU A 314 4.81 7.66 8.36
CA LEU A 314 4.07 7.03 9.44
C LEU A 314 2.81 7.84 9.70
N SER A 315 1.66 7.17 9.70
CA SER A 315 0.40 7.80 10.06
C SER A 315 -0.21 7.14 11.30
N PHE A 316 -0.72 7.97 12.21
CA PHE A 316 -1.27 7.52 13.48
C PHE A 316 -2.80 7.63 13.47
N SER A 317 -3.49 6.53 13.75
CA SER A 317 -4.88 6.57 14.21
C SER A 317 -4.91 6.66 15.74
N THR A 318 -6.03 6.79 16.44
CA THR A 318 -7.37 7.24 15.99
C THR A 318 -7.39 8.77 15.82
N ALA A 319 -8.44 9.31 15.19
CA ALA A 319 -8.55 10.75 14.88
C ALA A 319 -7.39 11.28 14.02
N GLY A 320 -7.11 10.60 12.90
CA GLY A 320 -5.93 10.85 12.07
C GLY A 320 -5.72 12.33 11.70
N SER A 321 -6.74 13.00 11.16
CA SER A 321 -6.64 14.42 10.76
C SER A 321 -6.37 15.39 11.91
N ALA A 322 -6.71 15.02 13.15
CA ALA A 322 -6.47 15.87 14.32
C ALA A 322 -5.06 15.72 14.91
N ARG A 323 -4.29 14.69 14.49
CA ARG A 323 -2.94 14.47 15.00
C ARG A 323 -1.94 15.31 14.23
N MET A 324 -1.16 16.13 14.94
CA MET A 324 -0.07 16.92 14.35
C MET A 324 0.92 16.05 13.55
N ALA A 325 1.20 14.83 14.02
CA ALA A 325 2.06 13.88 13.30
C ALA A 325 1.56 13.51 11.89
N ASN A 326 0.27 13.66 11.61
CA ASN A 326 -0.35 13.45 10.29
C ASN A 326 -0.53 14.76 9.50
N ARG A 327 -0.05 15.88 10.03
CA ARG A 327 -0.13 17.23 9.46
C ARG A 327 1.29 17.75 9.17
N PRO A 328 2.02 17.12 8.24
CA PRO A 328 3.46 17.31 8.14
C PRO A 328 3.85 18.73 7.65
N PHE A 329 3.01 19.37 6.83
CA PHE A 329 3.21 20.77 6.43
C PHE A 329 3.02 21.75 7.61
N ASP A 330 2.03 21.52 8.48
CA ASP A 330 1.85 22.35 9.68
C ASP A 330 3.04 22.24 10.63
N LEU A 331 3.65 21.06 10.75
CA LEU A 331 4.87 20.90 11.54
C LEU A 331 6.07 21.58 10.88
N ALA A 332 6.23 21.44 9.56
CA ALA A 332 7.38 21.96 8.83
C ALA A 332 7.36 23.48 8.61
N ILE A 333 6.18 24.11 8.66
CA ILE A 333 5.99 25.54 8.39
C ILE A 333 5.46 26.30 9.61
N GLY A 334 4.59 25.69 10.41
CA GLY A 334 3.88 26.35 11.52
C GLY A 334 4.65 26.41 12.84
N SER A 335 5.96 26.19 12.82
CA SER A 335 6.83 26.39 13.98
C SER A 335 7.37 27.82 14.02
N GLU A 336 6.47 28.77 14.32
CA GLU A 336 6.81 30.11 14.82
C GLU A 336 6.41 30.26 16.30
#